data_AF-A0A9X1WVU2-F1
#
_entry.id   AF-A0A9X1WVU2-F1
#
_cell.length_a   1.000
_cell.length_b   1.000
_cell.length_c   1.000
_cell.angle_alpha   90.00
_cell.angle_beta   90.00
_cell.angle_gamma   90.00
#
_symmetry.space_group_name_H-M   'P 1'
#
loop_
_entity.id
_entity.type
_entity.pdbx_description
1 polymer ?
#
loop_
_entity_poly.entity_id
_entity_poly.type
_entity_poly.pdbx_seq_one_letter_code
_entity_poly.pdbx_strand_id
1 'polypeptide(L)'
;MEKQQSTKHNTPKDARLLESDKEIRFDLPYETEFENLSYIGVVLHETWRVSNHNHEHFELCYVESGQGWFTIDGSFYTVSQGDLFITKPGERH
;
A
#
# COMPACT_ATOMS: atom_id res chain seq x y z
N MET A 1 9.95 -20.35 -26.52
CA MET A 1 9.44 -18.99 -26.74
C MET A 1 8.65 -18.61 -25.49
N GLU A 2 9.31 -17.97 -24.53
CA GLU A 2 8.64 -17.42 -23.36
C GLU A 2 7.80 -16.22 -23.80
N LYS A 3 6.50 -16.26 -23.47
CA LYS A 3 5.63 -15.10 -23.67
C LYS A 3 6.04 -14.04 -22.65
N GLN A 4 6.63 -12.94 -23.12
CA GLN A 4 6.71 -11.71 -22.34
C GLN A 4 5.28 -11.29 -21.98
N GLN A 5 4.89 -11.52 -20.73
CA GLN A 5 3.69 -10.90 -20.18
C GLN A 5 3.95 -9.39 -20.12
N SER A 6 3.14 -8.66 -20.88
CA SER A 6 3.11 -7.20 -20.87
C SER A 6 2.76 -6.71 -19.46
N THR A 7 3.75 -6.22 -18.72
CA THR A 7 3.62 -5.53 -17.42
C THR A 7 3.02 -4.14 -17.60
N LYS A 8 1.83 -4.05 -18.20
CA LYS A 8 1.05 -2.81 -18.17
C LYS A 8 0.43 -2.72 -16.77
N HIS A 9 1.26 -2.34 -15.81
CA HIS A 9 0.78 -1.88 -14.52
C HIS A 9 -0.19 -0.73 -14.80
N ASN A 10 -1.37 -0.76 -14.16
CA ASN A 10 -2.30 0.37 -14.19
C ASN A 10 -1.67 1.50 -13.36
N THR A 11 -0.64 2.15 -13.89
CA THR A 11 -0.13 3.40 -13.34
C THR A 11 -1.28 4.39 -13.40
N PRO A 12 -1.69 4.99 -12.26
CA PRO A 12 -2.68 6.06 -12.32
C PRO A 12 -2.14 7.13 -13.26
N LYS A 13 -3.01 7.70 -14.08
CA LYS A 13 -2.60 8.63 -15.15
C LYS A 13 -2.45 10.07 -14.66
N ASP A 14 -3.09 10.38 -13.54
CA ASP A 14 -3.18 11.71 -12.98
C ASP A 14 -2.67 11.69 -11.54
N ALA A 15 -1.79 12.63 -11.22
CA ALA A 15 -1.31 12.80 -9.85
C ALA A 15 -2.47 13.30 -8.97
N ARG A 16 -2.59 12.74 -7.77
CA ARG A 16 -3.64 13.13 -6.82
C ARG A 16 -3.10 13.26 -5.41
N LEU A 17 -3.35 14.40 -4.78
CA LEU A 17 -3.24 14.56 -3.33
C LEU A 17 -4.60 14.30 -2.69
N LEU A 18 -4.63 13.37 -1.75
CA LEU A 18 -5.70 13.16 -0.80
C LEU A 18 -5.22 13.65 0.56
N GLU A 19 -5.84 14.70 1.08
CA GLU A 19 -5.49 15.25 2.37
C GLU A 19 -6.76 15.40 3.22
N SER A 20 -6.71 14.83 4.41
CA SER A 20 -7.74 14.91 5.43
C SER A 20 -7.11 14.83 6.81
N ASP A 21 -7.92 15.01 7.85
CA ASP A 21 -7.55 14.76 9.24
C ASP A 21 -7.19 13.29 9.54
N LYS A 22 -7.44 12.37 8.59
CA LYS A 22 -7.31 10.91 8.77
C LYS A 22 -6.28 10.26 7.88
N GLU A 23 -5.93 10.88 6.76
CA GLU A 23 -5.03 10.34 5.75
C GLU A 23 -4.41 11.48 4.95
N ILE A 24 -3.12 11.35 4.68
CA ILE A 24 -2.42 12.13 3.66
C ILE A 24 -1.84 11.13 2.66
N ARG A 25 -2.29 11.15 1.40
CA ARG A 25 -1.84 10.23 0.36
C ARG A 25 -1.56 10.94 -0.94
N PHE A 26 -0.44 10.57 -1.55
CA PHE A 26 0.06 11.03 -2.83
C PHE A 26 -0.05 9.88 -3.82
N ASP A 27 -1.02 9.94 -4.74
CA ASP A 27 -1.14 9.01 -5.85
C ASP A 27 -0.31 9.55 -7.04
N LEU A 28 0.55 8.70 -7.61
CA LEU A 28 1.41 9.02 -8.75
C LEU A 28 0.62 8.99 -10.08
N PRO A 29 1.03 9.75 -11.11
CA PRO A 29 2.39 10.14 -11.44
C PRO A 29 2.65 11.62 -11.14
N TYR A 30 3.38 11.88 -10.05
CA TYR A 30 4.24 13.05 -9.96
C TYR A 30 5.47 12.76 -10.83
N GLU A 31 6.00 13.77 -11.51
CA GLU A 31 7.31 13.68 -12.20
C GLU A 31 8.38 13.28 -11.16
N THR A 32 8.59 11.99 -10.97
CA THR A 32 9.39 11.45 -9.87
C THR A 32 10.45 10.51 -10.41
N GLU A 33 11.56 10.43 -9.68
CA GLU A 33 12.66 9.50 -9.94
C GLU A 33 12.28 8.03 -9.69
N PHE A 34 11.02 7.73 -9.35
CA PHE A 34 10.56 6.43 -8.87
C PHE A 34 9.49 5.81 -9.79
N GLU A 35 9.94 5.27 -10.92
CA GLU A 35 9.07 4.66 -11.96
C GLU A 35 8.17 3.52 -11.45
N ASN A 36 8.51 2.91 -10.32
CA ASN A 36 7.82 1.72 -9.77
C ASN A 36 7.01 2.01 -8.49
N LEU A 37 6.87 3.27 -8.09
CA LEU A 37 6.00 3.64 -6.97
C LEU A 37 4.60 3.97 -7.51
N SER A 38 3.55 3.43 -6.90
CA SER A 38 2.16 3.74 -7.29
C SER A 38 1.57 4.87 -6.46
N TYR A 39 1.81 4.85 -5.15
CA TYR A 39 1.40 5.89 -4.20
C TYR A 39 2.23 5.78 -2.92
N ILE A 40 2.22 6.85 -2.13
CA ILE A 40 2.75 6.86 -0.75
C ILE A 40 1.84 7.70 0.12
N GLY A 41 1.65 7.31 1.37
CA GLY A 41 0.84 8.07 2.29
C GLY A 41 1.06 7.69 3.75
N VAL A 42 0.46 8.48 4.63
CA VAL A 42 0.38 8.21 6.06
C VAL A 42 -1.08 8.18 6.46
N VAL A 43 -1.42 7.20 7.29
CA VAL A 43 -2.75 7.09 7.88
C VAL A 43 -2.68 7.59 9.32
N LEU A 44 -3.49 8.59 9.64
CA LEU A 44 -3.54 9.27 10.94
C LEU A 44 -4.73 8.82 11.80
N HIS A 45 -5.55 7.90 11.27
CA HIS A 45 -6.75 7.44 11.95
C HIS A 45 -6.43 6.51 13.14
N GLU A 46 -6.80 6.92 14.36
CA GLU A 46 -6.53 6.17 15.61
C GLU A 46 -7.02 4.71 15.60
N THR A 47 -8.09 4.44 14.85
CA THR A 47 -8.69 3.12 14.69
C THR A 47 -8.77 2.72 13.22
N TRP A 48 -7.65 2.87 12.51
CA TRP A 48 -7.60 2.54 11.09
C TRP A 48 -8.02 1.09 10.82
N ARG A 49 -8.87 0.93 9.81
CA ARG A 49 -9.31 -0.36 9.30
C ARG A 49 -9.61 -0.24 7.82
N VAL A 50 -9.15 -1.21 7.05
CA VAL A 50 -9.50 -1.37 5.63
C VAL A 50 -10.32 -2.64 5.44
N SER A 51 -11.16 -2.64 4.40
CA SER A 51 -11.86 -3.85 3.98
C SER A 51 -10.90 -4.81 3.31
N ASN A 52 -11.06 -6.11 3.56
CA ASN A 52 -10.22 -7.15 2.98
C ASN A 52 -10.19 -7.09 1.43
N HIS A 53 -9.01 -6.96 0.85
CA HIS A 53 -8.79 -6.70 -0.57
C HIS A 53 -7.43 -7.24 -1.06
N ASN A 54 -7.06 -6.97 -2.30
CA ASN A 54 -5.75 -7.31 -2.87
C ASN A 54 -5.42 -6.34 -4.00
N HIS A 55 -4.15 -6.28 -4.37
CA HIS A 55 -3.65 -5.47 -5.47
C HIS A 55 -2.63 -6.24 -6.34
N GLU A 56 -2.38 -5.73 -7.54
CA GLU A 56 -1.37 -6.25 -8.49
C GLU A 56 0.04 -5.66 -8.25
N HIS A 57 0.26 -5.00 -7.11
CA HIS A 57 1.53 -4.39 -6.70
C HIS A 57 1.92 -4.82 -5.29
N PHE A 58 3.18 -4.60 -4.91
CA PHE A 58 3.62 -4.77 -3.53
C PHE A 58 3.10 -3.61 -2.69
N GLU A 59 2.60 -3.91 -1.50
CA GLU A 59 2.26 -2.91 -0.49
C GLU A 59 3.27 -3.02 0.65
N LEU A 60 3.90 -1.89 1.01
CA LEU A 60 4.80 -1.76 2.16
C LEU A 60 4.11 -0.92 3.22
N CYS A 61 4.04 -1.43 4.45
CA CYS A 61 3.49 -0.70 5.58
C CYS A 61 4.49 -0.67 6.74
N TYR A 62 4.70 0.52 7.29
CA TYR A 62 5.53 0.75 8.46
C TYR A 62 4.66 1.31 9.59
N VAL A 63 4.76 0.73 10.78
CA VAL A 63 4.02 1.21 11.95
C VAL A 63 4.85 2.28 12.65
N GLU A 64 4.55 3.55 12.40
CA GLU A 64 5.25 4.68 13.04
C GLU A 64 4.99 4.75 14.54
N SER A 65 3.76 4.49 14.97
CA SER A 65 3.36 4.48 16.38
C SER A 65 2.15 3.57 16.64
N GLY A 66 1.94 3.19 17.89
CA GLY A 66 0.82 2.34 18.29
C GLY A 66 1.04 0.85 18.03
N GLN A 67 -0.07 0.11 18.00
CA GLN A 67 -0.10 -1.33 17.75
C GLN A 67 -1.45 -1.74 17.17
N GLY A 68 -1.48 -2.88 16.50
CA GLY A 68 -2.69 -3.41 15.89
C GLY A 68 -2.47 -4.81 15.36
N TRP A 69 -3.24 -5.13 14.32
CA TRP A 69 -3.13 -6.40 13.65
C TRP A 69 -3.29 -6.22 12.15
N PHE A 70 -2.69 -7.15 11.42
CA PHE A 70 -2.78 -7.25 9.98
C PHE A 70 -3.12 -8.68 9.59
N THR A 71 -3.86 -8.85 8.50
CA THR A 71 -4.20 -10.18 7.98
C THR A 71 -3.63 -10.36 6.59
N ILE A 72 -3.02 -11.52 6.33
CA ILE A 72 -2.57 -11.90 4.98
C ILE A 72 -3.02 -13.35 4.73
N ASP A 73 -3.83 -13.55 3.70
CA ASP A 73 -4.45 -14.83 3.33
C ASP A 73 -5.09 -15.56 4.52
N GLY A 74 -5.75 -14.78 5.40
CA GLY A 74 -6.43 -15.29 6.60
C GLY A 74 -5.52 -15.59 7.79
N SER A 75 -4.20 -15.48 7.63
CA SER A 75 -3.26 -15.52 8.76
C SER A 75 -3.23 -14.16 9.46
N PHE A 76 -3.14 -14.17 10.79
CA PHE A 76 -3.21 -12.97 11.62
C PHE A 76 -1.83 -12.65 12.22
N TYR A 77 -1.42 -11.40 12.09
CA TYR A 77 -0.14 -10.90 12.57
C TYR A 77 -0.39 -9.72 13.49
N THR A 78 0.14 -9.77 14.71
CA THR A 78 0.23 -8.58 15.57
C THR A 78 1.36 -7.70 15.09
N VAL A 79 1.12 -6.41 14.99
CA VAL A 79 2.12 -5.41 14.58
C VAL A 79 2.17 -4.28 15.60
N SER A 80 3.33 -3.68 15.74
CA SER A 80 3.63 -2.65 16.73
C SER A 80 4.65 -1.65 16.16
N GLN A 81 4.83 -0.54 16.87
CA GLN A 81 5.78 0.50 16.48
C GLN A 81 7.15 -0.07 16.06
N GLY A 82 7.61 0.33 14.87
CA GLY A 82 8.87 -0.09 14.28
C GLY A 82 8.74 -1.30 13.33
N ASP A 83 7.62 -2.01 13.35
CA ASP A 83 7.40 -3.12 12.43
C ASP A 83 7.21 -2.63 10.98
N LEU A 84 7.89 -3.31 10.06
CA LEU A 84 7.71 -3.17 8.61
C LEU A 84 7.18 -4.49 8.08
N PHE A 85 6.12 -4.43 7.28
CA PHE A 85 5.57 -5.62 6.62
C PHE A 85 5.23 -5.33 5.17
N ILE A 86 5.19 -6.42 4.39
CA ILE A 86 5.05 -6.39 2.94
C ILE A 86 3.98 -7.40 2.54
N THR A 87 3.04 -6.95 1.71
CA THR A 87 2.07 -7.82 1.04
C THR A 87 2.45 -7.93 -0.44
N LYS A 88 2.47 -9.16 -0.98
CA LYS A 88 2.81 -9.43 -2.38
C LYS A 88 1.61 -9.24 -3.30
N PRO A 89 1.84 -9.03 -4.61
CA PRO A 89 0.77 -9.03 -5.60
C PRO A 89 -0.12 -10.28 -5.48
N GLY A 90 -1.43 -10.06 -5.41
CA GLY A 90 -2.46 -11.09 -5.30
C GLY A 90 -2.71 -11.65 -3.90
N GLU A 91 -1.87 -11.35 -2.90
CA GLU A 91 -2.13 -11.72 -1.50
C GLU A 91 -3.28 -10.90 -0.93
N ARG A 92 -4.24 -11.58 -0.29
CA ARG A 92 -5.45 -10.96 0.23
C ARG A 92 -5.22 -10.45 1.65
N HIS A 93 -5.45 -9.16 1.89
CA HIS A 93 -5.19 -8.46 3.14
C HIS A 93 -6.31 -7.50 3.56
#